data_AF-A0A699Z1W0-F1
#
_entry.id   AF-A0A699Z1W0-F1
#
_cell.length_a   1.000
_cell.length_b   1.000
_cell.length_c   1.000
_cell.angle_alpha   90.00
_cell.angle_beta   90.00
_cell.angle_gamma   90.00
#
_symmetry.space_group_name_H-M   'P 1'
#
loop_
_entity.id
_entity.type
_entity.pdbx_description
1 polymer ?
#
loop_
_entity_poly.entity_id
_entity_poly.type
_entity_poly.pdbx_seq_one_letter_code
_entity_poly.pdbx_strand_id
1 'polypeptide(L)'
;LQPGDGNEDDVGDFSEDVATDGVDGLDPSQVDEAGEEEYGEEDYEEYEEGADFDFDADSIELPPDDYEEGGEDGEDGEGQEQEEEVSALDAKYPRVPERIYTVPDLFSKAAYWDLAAMLKLDYPDVFVLDIETDAERLKEGDMFVSLSKDEEEIQKEVQRAVAAGAQALVLPDFVAKHPDVMMLIPDGYPVVFADNMVEASQRLAVAFFDAPARELQTIV
;
A
#
# COMPACT_ATOMS: atom_id res chain seq x y z
N LEU A 1 20.19 -33.11 -51.77
CA LEU A 1 19.59 -33.42 -53.10
C LEU A 1 19.66 -34.93 -53.26
N GLN A 2 18.63 -35.75 -53.15
CA GLN A 2 17.16 -35.61 -53.26
C GLN A 2 16.47 -36.50 -52.20
N PRO A 3 15.16 -36.25 -51.95
CA PRO A 3 14.31 -37.00 -51.02
C PRO A 3 13.63 -38.21 -51.69
N GLY A 4 13.13 -39.14 -50.89
CA GLY A 4 12.31 -40.28 -51.32
C GLY A 4 11.04 -40.35 -50.47
N ASP A 5 9.92 -40.59 -51.16
CA ASP A 5 8.53 -40.33 -50.79
C ASP A 5 7.93 -41.22 -49.69
N GLY A 6 6.99 -40.63 -48.95
CA GLY A 6 5.59 -41.07 -48.85
C GLY A 6 5.25 -42.44 -48.25
N ASN A 7 4.49 -42.44 -47.15
CA ASN A 7 3.29 -43.26 -47.08
C ASN A 7 2.26 -42.65 -46.12
N GLU A 8 1.05 -42.47 -46.64
CA GLU A 8 -0.18 -42.01 -45.97
C GLU A 8 -0.90 -43.20 -45.30
N ASP A 9 -1.81 -42.85 -44.38
CA ASP A 9 -2.97 -43.60 -43.90
C ASP A 9 -2.79 -44.89 -43.09
N ASP A 10 -3.17 -44.85 -41.80
CA ASP A 10 -4.23 -45.74 -41.31
C ASP A 10 -4.92 -45.16 -40.06
N VAL A 11 -6.23 -44.95 -40.18
CA VAL A 11 -7.16 -44.48 -39.16
C VAL A 11 -7.89 -45.73 -38.67
N GLY A 12 -7.44 -46.27 -37.55
CA GLY A 12 -8.00 -47.48 -36.93
C GLY A 12 -8.82 -47.19 -35.68
N ASP A 13 -10.13 -47.20 -35.88
CA ASP A 13 -11.22 -47.37 -34.92
C ASP A 13 -10.90 -48.41 -33.83
N PHE A 14 -10.96 -48.00 -32.56
CA PHE A 14 -11.14 -48.91 -31.41
C PHE A 14 -12.30 -48.38 -30.56
N SER A 15 -13.49 -48.74 -31.00
CA SER A 15 -14.68 -48.91 -30.18
C SER A 15 -14.54 -50.23 -29.40
N GLU A 16 -14.41 -50.15 -28.08
CA GLU A 16 -14.80 -51.26 -27.21
C GLU A 16 -15.41 -50.73 -25.91
N ASP A 17 -16.70 -51.05 -25.78
CA ASP A 17 -17.57 -50.88 -24.65
C ASP A 17 -17.02 -51.49 -23.35
N VAL A 18 -17.07 -50.72 -22.26
CA VAL A 18 -17.25 -51.27 -20.91
C VAL A 18 -18.32 -50.46 -20.19
N ALA A 19 -19.45 -51.13 -19.97
CA ALA A 19 -20.60 -50.78 -19.12
C ALA A 19 -20.19 -50.17 -17.76
N THR A 20 -20.66 -48.95 -17.44
CA THR A 20 -21.83 -48.64 -16.60
C THR A 20 -21.92 -49.39 -15.26
N ASP A 21 -21.54 -48.68 -14.19
CA ASP A 21 -22.15 -48.72 -12.86
C ASP A 21 -22.00 -47.27 -12.35
N GLY A 22 -23.03 -46.43 -12.29
CA GLY A 22 -24.19 -46.61 -11.43
C GLY A 22 -24.10 -45.64 -10.25
N VAL A 23 -24.11 -44.33 -10.50
CA VAL A 23 -24.60 -43.33 -9.52
C VAL A 23 -25.51 -42.37 -10.25
N ASP A 24 -26.79 -42.70 -10.09
CA ASP A 24 -27.97 -41.96 -10.50
C ASP A 24 -27.98 -40.52 -9.96
N GLY A 25 -28.78 -39.70 -10.64
CA GLY A 25 -28.91 -38.27 -10.46
C GLY A 25 -29.14 -37.82 -9.03
N LEU A 26 -28.32 -36.86 -8.61
CA LEU A 26 -28.73 -35.88 -7.63
C LEU A 26 -29.61 -34.85 -8.35
N ASP A 27 -30.90 -35.00 -8.12
CA ASP A 27 -31.97 -34.07 -8.45
C ASP A 27 -31.68 -32.69 -7.82
N PRO A 28 -31.56 -31.59 -8.60
CA PRO A 28 -31.31 -30.26 -8.06
C PRO A 28 -32.53 -29.63 -7.34
N SER A 29 -33.62 -30.38 -7.12
CA SER A 29 -34.83 -29.91 -6.44
C SER A 29 -34.98 -30.32 -4.97
N GLN A 30 -33.93 -30.88 -4.34
CA GLN A 30 -33.91 -31.23 -2.90
C GLN A 30 -32.78 -30.56 -2.12
N VAL A 31 -32.72 -29.22 -2.17
CA VAL A 31 -32.05 -28.45 -1.12
C VAL A 31 -33.14 -27.87 -0.25
N ASP A 32 -33.46 -28.60 0.82
CA ASP A 32 -34.35 -28.15 1.88
C ASP A 32 -33.75 -26.93 2.59
N GLU A 33 -34.59 -25.92 2.80
CA GLU A 33 -34.42 -24.86 3.79
C GLU A 33 -34.10 -25.45 5.17
N ALA A 34 -33.05 -24.94 5.83
CA ALA A 34 -33.02 -24.76 7.29
C ALA A 34 -31.68 -24.16 7.72
N GLY A 35 -31.72 -23.00 8.35
CA GLY A 35 -30.63 -22.51 9.19
C GLY A 35 -30.35 -21.01 9.10
N GLU A 36 -31.37 -20.19 9.27
CA GLU A 36 -31.17 -18.81 9.71
C GLU A 36 -30.55 -18.84 11.12
N GLU A 37 -29.27 -18.48 11.24
CA GLU A 37 -28.69 -18.10 12.53
C GLU A 37 -28.69 -16.58 12.63
N GLU A 38 -29.77 -16.10 13.24
CA GLU A 38 -30.00 -14.78 13.82
C GLU A 38 -28.90 -14.50 14.88
N TYR A 39 -27.87 -13.74 14.50
CA TYR A 39 -26.97 -13.13 15.49
C TYR A 39 -27.58 -11.82 15.94
N GLY A 40 -27.87 -11.77 17.23
CA GLY A 40 -28.69 -10.77 17.90
C GLY A 40 -28.17 -9.33 17.76
N GLU A 41 -29.15 -8.44 17.71
CA GLU A 41 -29.04 -7.01 17.90
C GLU A 41 -28.37 -6.73 19.25
N GLU A 42 -27.15 -6.17 19.22
CA GLU A 42 -26.60 -5.47 20.38
C GLU A 42 -26.83 -3.97 20.17
N ASP A 43 -27.77 -3.43 20.96
CA ASP A 43 -27.97 -2.00 21.20
C ASP A 43 -26.63 -1.37 21.61
N TYR A 44 -26.06 -0.52 20.76
CA TYR A 44 -25.00 0.40 21.15
C TYR A 44 -25.60 1.78 21.36
N GLU A 45 -25.57 2.20 22.63
CA GLU A 45 -26.10 3.46 23.13
C GLU A 45 -25.50 4.67 22.40
N GLU A 46 -26.40 5.57 22.04
CA GLU A 46 -26.21 6.92 21.55
C GLU A 46 -25.42 7.77 22.57
N TYR A 47 -24.15 8.06 22.29
CA TYR A 47 -23.41 9.09 23.00
C TYR A 47 -23.59 10.43 22.28
N GLU A 48 -24.63 11.17 22.65
CA GLU A 48 -24.63 12.63 22.54
C GLU A 48 -23.82 13.21 23.70
N GLU A 49 -22.66 13.80 23.43
CA GLU A 49 -22.12 14.84 24.31
C GLU A 49 -21.42 15.91 23.48
N GLY A 50 -22.06 17.09 23.46
CA GLY A 50 -21.56 18.28 22.80
C GLY A 50 -20.30 18.82 23.46
N ALA A 51 -19.38 19.29 22.62
CA ALA A 51 -18.37 20.25 23.02
C ALA A 51 -18.36 21.36 21.97
N ASP A 52 -19.04 22.44 22.32
CA ASP A 52 -18.98 23.72 21.62
C ASP A 52 -17.57 24.27 21.81
N PHE A 53 -16.68 24.05 20.83
CA PHE A 53 -15.34 24.63 20.83
C PHE A 53 -15.35 25.87 19.93
N ASP A 54 -15.71 27.01 20.52
CA ASP A 54 -15.50 28.33 19.91
C ASP A 54 -13.99 28.62 19.84
N PHE A 55 -13.38 28.30 18.69
CA PHE A 55 -12.02 28.70 18.37
C PHE A 55 -12.03 30.15 17.85
N ASP A 56 -11.85 31.11 18.75
CA ASP A 56 -11.58 32.51 18.41
C ASP A 56 -10.18 32.63 17.80
N ALA A 57 -10.14 32.67 16.46
CA ALA A 57 -8.95 32.82 15.64
C ALA A 57 -8.46 34.28 15.61
N ASP A 58 -8.06 34.86 16.74
CA ASP A 58 -7.48 36.22 16.77
C ASP A 58 -6.67 36.52 18.05
N SER A 59 -5.56 35.80 18.28
CA SER A 59 -4.41 36.31 19.06
C SER A 59 -3.27 35.29 19.12
N ILE A 60 -2.43 35.27 18.08
CA ILE A 60 -1.02 34.93 18.26
C ILE A 60 -0.24 36.15 17.79
N GLU A 61 0.06 37.05 18.73
CA GLU A 61 1.06 38.10 18.55
C GLU A 61 2.43 37.45 18.43
N LEU A 62 3.03 37.55 17.24
CA LEU A 62 4.44 37.21 17.03
C LEU A 62 5.30 38.36 17.61
N PRO A 63 6.36 38.07 18.40
CA PRO A 63 7.31 39.10 18.81
C PRO A 63 8.10 39.63 17.60
N PRO A 64 8.43 40.93 17.55
CA PRO A 64 9.28 41.48 16.49
C PRO A 64 10.74 41.13 16.77
N ASP A 65 11.32 40.22 15.99
CA ASP A 65 12.77 40.07 15.97
C ASP A 65 13.37 41.12 15.03
N ASP A 66 13.93 42.15 15.66
CA ASP A 66 14.97 43.04 15.13
C ASP A 66 16.23 42.20 14.85
N TYR A 67 16.67 42.13 13.60
CA TYR A 67 18.04 41.73 13.27
C TYR A 67 18.72 42.88 12.54
N GLU A 68 19.65 43.53 13.25
CA GLU A 68 20.56 44.55 12.75
C GLU A 68 21.63 43.97 11.82
N GLU A 69 21.99 44.78 10.83
CA GLU A 69 23.05 44.60 9.85
C GLU A 69 24.44 44.96 10.44
N GLY A 70 25.47 44.17 10.14
CA GLY A 70 26.90 44.49 10.36
C GLY A 70 27.68 43.29 10.92
N GLY A 71 28.93 42.99 10.55
CA GLY A 71 29.94 43.61 9.70
C GLY A 71 31.16 42.66 9.69
N GLU A 72 32.05 42.84 8.72
CA GLU A 72 33.26 42.04 8.49
C GLU A 72 34.30 42.14 9.63
N ASP A 73 35.18 41.12 9.74
CA ASP A 73 36.64 41.18 9.95
C ASP A 73 37.20 40.14 10.96
N GLY A 74 38.22 39.37 10.54
CA GLY A 74 39.40 39.06 11.39
C GLY A 74 39.64 37.62 11.88
N GLU A 75 40.34 36.85 11.05
CA GLU A 75 41.46 35.89 11.29
C GLU A 75 41.52 34.90 12.51
N ASP A 76 42.10 33.73 12.16
CA ASP A 76 42.93 32.76 12.89
C ASP A 76 42.42 31.89 14.06
N GLY A 77 42.21 30.60 13.75
CA GLY A 77 42.14 29.50 14.72
C GLY A 77 41.94 28.14 14.06
N GLU A 78 43.03 27.38 13.87
CA GLU A 78 43.04 26.03 13.31
C GLU A 78 42.18 25.05 14.14
N GLY A 79 41.17 24.46 13.51
CA GLY A 79 40.37 23.37 14.04
C GLY A 79 39.66 22.67 12.90
N GLN A 80 40.25 21.59 12.40
CA GLN A 80 39.68 20.75 11.36
C GLN A 80 38.46 20.01 11.90
N GLU A 81 37.27 20.52 11.62
CA GLU A 81 36.07 19.69 11.45
C GLU A 81 35.53 20.04 10.07
N GLN A 82 35.67 19.08 9.14
CA GLN A 82 35.00 19.15 7.85
C GLN A 82 33.50 19.05 8.14
N GLU A 83 32.88 20.19 8.42
CA GLU A 83 31.47 20.35 8.10
C GLU A 83 31.38 20.22 6.58
N GLU A 84 30.80 19.10 6.12
CA GLU A 84 30.40 18.96 4.72
C GLU A 84 29.49 20.15 4.40
N GLU A 85 30.06 21.18 3.79
CA GLU A 85 29.32 22.13 2.98
C GLU A 85 28.58 21.31 1.92
N VAL A 86 27.34 20.91 2.23
CA VAL A 86 26.33 20.52 1.25
C VAL A 86 26.15 21.72 0.35
N SER A 87 26.98 21.77 -0.69
CA SER A 87 27.04 22.90 -1.60
C SER A 87 25.65 23.14 -2.16
N ALA A 88 25.26 24.42 -2.25
CA ALA A 88 24.00 24.88 -2.83
C ALA A 88 23.80 24.52 -4.33
N LEU A 89 24.51 23.50 -4.84
CA LEU A 89 24.34 22.87 -6.15
C LEU A 89 23.31 21.72 -6.15
N ASP A 90 22.80 21.31 -4.99
CA ASP A 90 21.90 20.15 -4.87
C ASP A 90 20.43 20.40 -5.24
N ALA A 91 20.11 21.61 -5.72
CA ALA A 91 18.76 21.96 -6.17
C ALA A 91 18.43 21.49 -7.61
N LYS A 92 19.39 20.84 -8.30
CA LYS A 92 19.24 20.43 -9.71
C LYS A 92 19.05 18.94 -9.95
N TYR A 93 19.25 18.11 -8.94
CA TYR A 93 19.07 16.68 -9.06
C TYR A 93 17.87 16.27 -8.20
N PRO A 94 17.00 15.36 -8.69
CA PRO A 94 16.00 14.76 -7.81
C PRO A 94 16.76 14.16 -6.63
N ARG A 95 16.40 14.57 -5.41
CA ARG A 95 17.00 14.03 -4.19
C ARG A 95 16.86 12.52 -4.27
N VAL A 96 17.98 11.81 -4.23
CA VAL A 96 17.95 10.36 -4.15
C VAL A 96 17.22 10.01 -2.86
N PRO A 97 16.18 9.17 -2.90
CA PRO A 97 15.47 8.75 -1.70
C PRO A 97 16.49 8.17 -0.71
N GLU A 98 16.48 8.66 0.52
CA GLU A 98 17.41 8.19 1.56
C GLU A 98 17.22 6.70 1.86
N ARG A 99 16.03 6.15 1.54
CA ARG A 99 15.63 4.77 1.79
C ARG A 99 14.85 4.22 0.61
N ILE A 100 15.21 3.02 0.17
CA ILE A 100 14.53 2.31 -0.90
C ILE A 100 14.35 0.87 -0.43
N TYR A 101 13.11 0.38 -0.42
CA TYR A 101 12.78 -1.00 -0.08
C TYR A 101 12.09 -1.67 -1.25
N THR A 102 12.35 -2.96 -1.46
CA THR A 102 11.42 -3.74 -2.28
C THR A 102 10.11 -3.92 -1.51
N VAL A 103 8.98 -4.00 -2.21
CA VAL A 103 7.68 -4.28 -1.59
C VAL A 103 7.75 -5.53 -0.68
N PRO A 104 8.28 -6.68 -1.12
CA PRO A 104 8.38 -7.87 -0.26
C PRO A 104 9.24 -7.69 0.99
N ASP A 105 10.36 -6.97 0.89
CA ASP A 105 11.25 -6.74 2.04
C ASP A 105 10.59 -5.83 3.07
N LEU A 106 9.87 -4.80 2.61
CA LEU A 106 9.11 -3.89 3.47
C LEU A 106 8.03 -4.66 4.25
N PHE A 107 7.26 -5.52 3.58
CA PHE A 107 6.25 -6.35 4.25
C PHE A 107 6.86 -7.39 5.19
N SER A 108 8.04 -7.95 4.87
CA SER A 108 8.79 -8.82 5.79
C SER A 108 9.21 -8.07 7.05
N LYS A 109 9.77 -6.85 6.91
CA LYS A 109 10.13 -5.99 8.05
C LYS A 109 8.93 -5.61 8.91
N ALA A 110 7.76 -5.42 8.29
CA ALA A 110 6.50 -5.15 8.96
C ALA A 110 5.84 -6.41 9.59
N ALA A 111 6.54 -7.55 9.57
CA ALA A 111 6.11 -8.85 10.12
C ALA A 111 4.92 -9.50 9.40
N TYR A 112 4.68 -9.16 8.12
CA TYR A 112 3.72 -9.82 7.24
C TYR A 112 4.40 -10.92 6.41
N TRP A 113 4.97 -11.93 7.06
CA TRP A 113 5.86 -12.92 6.43
C TRP A 113 5.21 -13.71 5.28
N ASP A 114 3.98 -14.18 5.47
CA ASP A 114 3.26 -14.96 4.45
C ASP A 114 2.95 -14.11 3.22
N LEU A 115 2.49 -12.87 3.46
CA LEU A 115 2.23 -11.91 2.40
C LEU A 115 3.52 -11.51 1.67
N ALA A 116 4.61 -11.29 2.39
CA ALA A 116 5.90 -10.99 1.80
C ALA A 116 6.41 -12.12 0.91
N ALA A 117 6.18 -13.38 1.30
CA ALA A 117 6.54 -14.53 0.46
C ALA A 117 5.73 -14.56 -0.85
N MET A 118 4.44 -14.24 -0.80
CA MET A 118 3.60 -14.11 -2.01
C MET A 118 4.06 -12.95 -2.89
N LEU A 119 4.24 -11.75 -2.30
CA LEU A 119 4.71 -10.56 -3.01
C LEU A 119 6.09 -10.77 -3.66
N LYS A 120 6.96 -11.60 -3.06
CA LYS A 120 8.27 -11.94 -3.64
C LYS A 120 8.17 -12.77 -4.91
N LEU A 121 7.12 -13.56 -5.08
CA LEU A 121 6.89 -14.35 -6.28
C LEU A 121 6.35 -13.49 -7.42
N ASP A 122 5.39 -12.62 -7.10
CA ASP A 122 4.66 -11.84 -8.10
C ASP A 122 5.35 -10.50 -8.43
N TYR A 123 6.00 -9.88 -7.43
CA TYR A 123 6.53 -8.52 -7.48
C TYR A 123 7.95 -8.39 -6.86
N PRO A 124 8.94 -9.19 -7.27
CA PRO A 124 10.29 -9.16 -6.68
C PRO A 124 11.03 -7.83 -6.89
N ASP A 125 10.73 -7.12 -7.98
CA ASP A 125 11.47 -5.95 -8.45
C ASP A 125 10.68 -4.63 -8.33
N VAL A 126 9.64 -4.59 -7.49
CA VAL A 126 8.89 -3.36 -7.21
C VAL A 126 9.51 -2.66 -6.02
N PHE A 127 9.93 -1.41 -6.22
CA PHE A 127 10.60 -0.58 -5.20
C PHE A 127 9.67 0.50 -4.69
N VAL A 128 9.79 0.78 -3.39
CA VAL A 128 9.04 1.81 -2.66
C VAL A 128 10.03 2.85 -2.16
N LEU A 129 9.76 4.10 -2.48
CA LEU A 129 10.61 5.25 -2.13
C LEU A 129 10.12 6.01 -0.89
N ASP A 130 8.82 5.94 -0.60
CA ASP A 130 8.18 6.49 0.59
C ASP A 130 6.82 5.82 0.84
N ILE A 131 6.19 6.09 1.98
CA ILE A 131 4.84 5.65 2.32
C ILE A 131 3.98 6.87 2.64
N GLU A 132 2.85 7.00 1.96
CA GLU A 132 1.94 8.13 2.14
C GLU A 132 0.50 7.65 2.31
N THR A 133 -0.23 8.31 3.20
CA THR A 133 -1.65 8.04 3.47
C THR A 133 -2.58 9.08 2.83
N ASP A 134 -2.03 10.24 2.46
CA ASP A 134 -2.76 11.29 1.77
C ASP A 134 -2.50 11.21 0.25
N ALA A 135 -3.56 10.89 -0.51
CA ALA A 135 -3.47 10.77 -1.96
C ALA A 135 -3.06 12.08 -2.67
N GLU A 136 -3.22 13.25 -2.03
CA GLU A 136 -2.81 14.54 -2.61
C GLU A 136 -1.30 14.81 -2.51
N ARG A 137 -0.61 14.08 -1.62
CA ARG A 137 0.83 14.25 -1.37
C ARG A 137 1.69 13.18 -2.04
N LEU A 138 1.07 12.19 -2.67
CA LEU A 138 1.74 11.10 -3.37
C LEU A 138 2.64 11.62 -4.50
N LYS A 139 3.80 10.98 -4.61
CA LYS A 139 4.75 11.14 -5.70
C LYS A 139 4.98 9.80 -6.41
N GLU A 140 5.57 9.90 -7.58
CA GLU A 140 6.02 8.73 -8.32
C GLU A 140 7.03 7.93 -7.48
N GLY A 141 6.78 6.63 -7.31
CA GLY A 141 7.64 5.76 -6.50
C GLY A 141 7.11 5.45 -5.10
N ASP A 142 6.09 6.17 -4.63
CA ASP A 142 5.56 6.00 -3.27
C ASP A 142 4.61 4.80 -3.18
N MET A 143 4.44 4.27 -1.96
CA MET A 143 3.35 3.35 -1.62
C MET A 143 2.20 4.12 -1.01
N PHE A 144 0.99 3.92 -1.54
CA PHE A 144 -0.21 4.51 -0.98
C PHE A 144 -0.89 3.56 0.01
N VAL A 145 -1.29 4.07 1.17
CA VAL A 145 -2.05 3.33 2.18
C VAL A 145 -3.35 4.08 2.48
N SER A 146 -4.48 3.55 2.01
CA SER A 146 -5.79 4.19 2.25
C SER A 146 -6.25 3.95 3.69
N LEU A 147 -6.56 5.01 4.42
CA LEU A 147 -7.17 4.92 5.74
C LEU A 147 -8.69 5.11 5.71
N SER A 148 -9.25 5.42 4.53
CA SER A 148 -10.69 5.64 4.39
C SER A 148 -11.48 4.35 4.60
N LYS A 149 -12.71 4.53 5.08
CA LYS A 149 -13.73 3.48 5.22
C LYS A 149 -14.86 3.66 4.22
N ASP A 150 -14.83 4.74 3.44
CA ASP A 150 -15.86 5.08 2.47
C ASP A 150 -15.43 4.67 1.06
N GLU A 151 -16.30 3.93 0.37
CA GLU A 151 -15.99 3.40 -0.96
C GLU A 151 -15.77 4.51 -2.00
N GLU A 152 -16.61 5.56 -2.00
CA GLU A 152 -16.49 6.64 -2.98
C GLU A 152 -15.22 7.47 -2.77
N GLU A 153 -14.79 7.63 -1.52
CA GLU A 153 -13.53 8.25 -1.18
C GLU A 153 -12.35 7.39 -1.63
N ILE A 154 -12.35 6.09 -1.30
CA ILE A 154 -11.30 5.15 -1.75
C ILE A 154 -11.20 5.15 -3.28
N GLN A 155 -12.33 5.19 -4.00
CA GLN A 155 -12.32 5.25 -5.46
C GLN A 155 -11.55 6.47 -5.98
N LYS A 156 -11.80 7.65 -5.39
CA LYS A 156 -11.10 8.89 -5.74
C LYS A 156 -9.62 8.83 -5.37
N GLU A 157 -9.30 8.28 -4.20
CA GLU A 157 -7.93 8.11 -3.73
C GLU A 157 -7.13 7.17 -4.63
N VAL A 158 -7.67 6.00 -4.98
CA VAL A 158 -7.04 5.03 -5.88
C VAL A 158 -6.78 5.64 -7.25
N GLN A 159 -7.77 6.34 -7.82
CA GLN A 159 -7.59 7.00 -9.11
C GLN A 159 -6.44 8.02 -9.07
N ARG A 160 -6.34 8.80 -7.99
CA ARG A 160 -5.25 9.76 -7.78
C ARG A 160 -3.92 9.05 -7.58
N ALA A 161 -3.86 8.00 -6.78
CA ALA A 161 -2.64 7.26 -6.47
C ALA A 161 -2.04 6.61 -7.71
N VAL A 162 -2.88 5.96 -8.52
CA VAL A 162 -2.46 5.37 -9.81
C VAL A 162 -1.99 6.46 -10.77
N ALA A 163 -2.71 7.59 -10.86
CA ALA A 163 -2.31 8.70 -11.72
C ALA A 163 -1.01 9.39 -11.28
N ALA A 164 -0.72 9.41 -9.98
CA ALA A 164 0.51 9.97 -9.41
C ALA A 164 1.73 9.06 -9.60
N GLY A 165 1.53 7.80 -10.03
CA GLY A 165 2.61 6.84 -10.23
C GLY A 165 3.09 6.18 -8.93
N ALA A 166 2.17 5.92 -8.01
CA ALA A 166 2.45 5.03 -6.89
C ALA A 166 3.01 3.68 -7.41
N GLN A 167 3.71 2.93 -6.55
CA GLN A 167 4.30 1.63 -6.90
C GLN A 167 3.53 0.46 -6.31
N ALA A 168 2.79 0.69 -5.23
CA ALA A 168 1.95 -0.29 -4.58
C ALA A 168 0.79 0.40 -3.87
N LEU A 169 -0.34 -0.31 -3.74
CA LEU A 169 -1.50 0.13 -2.97
C LEU A 169 -1.73 -0.82 -1.79
N VAL A 170 -2.04 -0.26 -0.63
CA VAL A 170 -2.59 -1.00 0.52
C VAL A 170 -3.99 -0.46 0.78
N LEU A 171 -4.99 -1.33 0.62
CA LEU A 171 -6.40 -0.98 0.66
C LEU A 171 -7.14 -1.82 1.72
N PRO A 172 -8.28 -1.35 2.24
CA PRO A 172 -9.12 -2.16 3.12
C PRO A 172 -9.62 -3.45 2.45
N ASP A 173 -9.74 -4.55 3.18
CA ASP A 173 -10.17 -5.86 2.63
C ASP A 173 -11.54 -5.84 1.95
N PHE A 174 -12.48 -5.05 2.46
CA PHE A 174 -13.81 -4.98 1.86
C PHE A 174 -13.76 -4.57 0.39
N VAL A 175 -12.80 -3.71 0.00
CA VAL A 175 -12.60 -3.21 -1.37
C VAL A 175 -12.37 -4.33 -2.38
N ALA A 176 -11.80 -5.47 -1.96
CA ALA A 176 -11.60 -6.62 -2.84
C ALA A 176 -12.93 -7.16 -3.42
N LYS A 177 -14.06 -6.85 -2.79
CA LYS A 177 -15.41 -7.23 -3.24
C LYS A 177 -16.09 -6.15 -4.10
N HIS A 178 -15.48 -4.98 -4.26
CA HIS A 178 -16.01 -3.85 -5.02
C HIS A 178 -15.34 -3.74 -6.39
N PRO A 179 -15.99 -4.21 -7.46
CA PRO A 179 -15.40 -4.23 -8.80
C PRO A 179 -15.07 -2.83 -9.32
N ASP A 180 -15.84 -1.80 -8.93
CA ASP A 180 -15.67 -0.43 -9.41
C ASP A 180 -14.33 0.18 -8.99
N VAL A 181 -13.83 -0.16 -7.79
CA VAL A 181 -12.50 0.25 -7.34
C VAL A 181 -11.42 -0.59 -8.02
N MET A 182 -11.64 -1.92 -8.11
CA MET A 182 -10.67 -2.83 -8.73
C MET A 182 -10.42 -2.52 -10.21
N MET A 183 -11.43 -2.06 -10.95
CA MET A 183 -11.30 -1.65 -12.35
C MET A 183 -10.42 -0.40 -12.56
N LEU A 184 -10.16 0.39 -11.50
CA LEU A 184 -9.26 1.54 -11.57
C LEU A 184 -7.79 1.13 -11.44
N ILE A 185 -7.54 -0.07 -10.92
CA ILE A 185 -6.20 -0.55 -10.67
C ILE A 185 -5.69 -1.25 -11.94
N PRO A 186 -4.51 -0.88 -12.48
CA PRO A 186 -3.94 -1.54 -13.63
C PRO A 186 -3.70 -3.04 -13.40
N ASP A 187 -3.86 -3.84 -14.44
CA ASP A 187 -3.56 -5.28 -14.38
C ASP A 187 -2.10 -5.51 -14.01
N GLY A 188 -1.87 -6.42 -13.05
CA GLY A 188 -0.53 -6.74 -12.55
C GLY A 188 0.08 -5.68 -11.63
N TYR A 189 -0.71 -4.73 -11.14
CA TYR A 189 -0.27 -3.76 -10.15
C TYR A 189 -0.27 -4.37 -8.73
N PRO A 190 0.75 -4.13 -7.88
CA PRO A 190 0.79 -4.67 -6.53
C PRO A 190 -0.27 -4.04 -5.63
N VAL A 191 -1.25 -4.84 -5.21
CA VAL A 191 -2.28 -4.43 -4.26
C VAL A 191 -2.29 -5.40 -3.08
N VAL A 192 -2.30 -4.84 -1.88
CA VAL A 192 -2.45 -5.58 -0.65
C VAL A 192 -3.74 -5.17 0.02
N PHE A 193 -4.53 -6.16 0.42
CA PHE A 193 -5.73 -5.97 1.21
C PHE A 193 -5.44 -6.23 2.68
N ALA A 194 -5.90 -5.34 3.55
CA ALA A 194 -5.72 -5.47 5.00
C ALA A 194 -7.02 -5.21 5.76
N ASP A 195 -7.26 -5.98 6.83
CA ASP A 195 -8.45 -5.85 7.66
C ASP A 195 -8.41 -4.58 8.53
N ASN A 196 -7.23 -4.23 9.05
CA ASN A 196 -7.02 -3.08 9.92
C ASN A 196 -5.98 -2.13 9.33
N MET A 197 -6.46 -1.07 8.66
CA MET A 197 -5.60 -0.09 7.98
C MET A 197 -4.77 0.77 8.94
N VAL A 198 -5.26 1.02 10.15
CA VAL A 198 -4.50 1.77 11.17
C VAL A 198 -3.29 0.94 11.63
N GLU A 199 -3.49 -0.34 11.87
CA GLU A 199 -2.39 -1.24 12.25
C GLU A 199 -1.41 -1.44 11.09
N ALA A 200 -1.93 -1.64 9.87
CA ALA A 200 -1.11 -1.81 8.67
C ALA A 200 -0.24 -0.57 8.40
N SER A 201 -0.83 0.63 8.41
CA SER A 201 -0.09 1.88 8.22
C SER A 201 1.00 2.07 9.28
N GLN A 202 0.69 1.83 10.57
CA GLN A 202 1.68 1.95 11.64
C GLN A 202 2.83 0.96 11.49
N ARG A 203 2.55 -0.31 11.21
CA ARG A 203 3.59 -1.34 11.03
C ARG A 203 4.48 -1.05 9.83
N LEU A 204 3.87 -0.66 8.71
CA LEU A 204 4.59 -0.31 7.48
C LEU A 204 5.46 0.94 7.70
N ALA A 205 4.94 1.98 8.35
CA ALA A 205 5.70 3.19 8.67
C ALA A 205 6.89 2.87 9.61
N VAL A 206 6.65 2.10 10.67
CA VAL A 206 7.72 1.68 11.60
C VAL A 206 8.80 0.87 10.86
N ALA A 207 8.40 -0.01 9.95
CA ALA A 207 9.33 -0.81 9.13
C ALA A 207 10.12 0.04 8.13
N PHE A 208 9.48 1.03 7.50
CA PHE A 208 10.10 1.91 6.51
C PHE A 208 11.08 2.90 7.13
N PHE A 209 10.69 3.53 8.24
CA PHE A 209 11.51 4.52 8.94
C PHE A 209 12.51 3.89 9.93
N ASP A 210 12.59 2.56 10.00
CA ASP A 210 13.44 1.79 10.92
C ASP A 210 13.26 2.18 12.41
N ALA A 211 12.03 2.54 12.79
CA ALA A 211 11.64 2.89 14.17
C ALA A 211 12.54 3.97 14.82
N PRO A 212 12.56 5.23 14.32
CA PRO A 212 13.50 6.26 14.79
C PRO A 212 13.32 6.60 16.27
N ALA A 213 12.13 6.40 16.82
CA ALA A 213 11.84 6.56 18.25
C ALA A 213 12.67 5.63 19.16
N ARG A 214 13.30 4.58 18.63
CA ARG A 214 14.23 3.73 19.42
C ARG A 214 15.54 4.42 19.74
N GLU A 215 15.92 5.41 18.95
CA GLU A 215 17.18 6.16 19.06
C GLU A 215 16.97 7.56 19.66
N LEU A 216 15.70 7.94 19.86
CA LEU A 216 15.30 9.27 20.34
C LEU A 216 14.54 9.16 21.67
N GLN A 217 14.71 10.16 22.54
CA GLN A 217 13.88 10.28 23.73
C GLN A 217 12.52 10.87 23.34
N THR A 218 11.46 10.07 23.40
CA THR A 218 10.08 10.56 23.22
C THR A 218 9.61 11.22 24.52
N ILE A 219 9.10 12.45 24.42
CA ILE A 219 8.36 13.11 25.51
C ILE A 219 6.89 12.78 25.29
N VAL A 220 6.26 12.15 26.27
CA VAL A 220 4.86 11.70 26.24
C VAL A 220 4.08 12.43 27.32
#